data_AF-A0A7Y4T2W7-F1
#
_entry.id   AF-A0A7Y4T2W7-F1
#
_cell.length_a   1.000
_cell.length_b   1.000
_cell.length_c   1.000
_cell.angle_alpha   90.00
_cell.angle_beta   90.00
_cell.angle_gamma   90.00
#
_symmetry.space_group_name_H-M   'P 1'
#
loop_
_entity.id
_entity.type
_entity.pdbx_description
1 polymer ?
#
loop_
_entity_poly.entity_id
_entity_poly.type
_entity_poly.pdbx_seq_one_letter_code
_entity_poly.pdbx_strand_id
1 'polypeptide(L)'
;MDKLYNCDSSAPLDVKLALEANFGGVNKEILADFLSWLMKYMKFSSADCNYINQPEGQGNCVTLTNAWTFPLFDVRVCDPNYWNIQEPEERSRILIHEWFHKYYISQDWEYNHSDKYKDLSTLKQLINADSFATLVYDICK
;
A
#
# COMPACT_ATOMS: atom_id res chain seq x y z
N MET A 1 -0.46 4.30 -15.88
CA MET A 1 -1.32 3.11 -15.74
C MET A 1 -1.07 2.04 -16.81
N ASP A 2 -0.47 2.38 -17.96
CA ASP A 2 -0.21 1.41 -19.05
C ASP A 2 0.83 0.33 -18.70
N LYS A 3 1.73 0.60 -17.75
CA LYS A 3 2.77 -0.37 -17.30
C LYS A 3 2.19 -1.63 -16.64
N LEU A 4 0.99 -1.57 -16.06
CA LEU A 4 0.34 -2.73 -15.40
C LEU A 4 -0.39 -3.66 -16.39
N TYR A 5 -0.65 -3.20 -17.62
CA TYR A 5 -1.46 -3.95 -18.59
C TYR A 5 -0.65 -5.01 -19.37
N ASN A 6 0.68 -4.86 -19.46
CA ASN A 6 1.56 -5.75 -20.20
C ASN A 6 2.36 -6.69 -19.28
N CYS A 7 1.68 -7.29 -18.31
CA CYS A 7 2.30 -8.27 -17.41
C CYS A 7 2.42 -9.63 -18.13
N ASP A 8 3.30 -9.70 -19.14
CA ASP A 8 3.94 -10.94 -19.57
C ASP A 8 5.39 -10.96 -19.06
N SER A 9 6.14 -12.02 -19.35
CA SER A 9 7.53 -12.24 -18.91
C SER A 9 8.53 -11.10 -19.26
N SER A 10 8.09 -10.06 -19.97
CA SER A 10 8.80 -8.81 -20.26
C SER A 10 8.48 -7.62 -19.33
N ALA A 11 7.97 -7.84 -18.11
CA ALA A 11 7.78 -6.76 -17.14
C ALA A 11 9.02 -5.82 -17.09
N PRO A 12 8.84 -4.49 -17.27
CA PRO A 12 9.96 -3.58 -17.36
C PRO A 12 10.81 -3.64 -16.08
N LEU A 13 12.11 -3.40 -16.22
CA LEU A 13 13.11 -3.70 -15.19
C LEU A 13 12.77 -3.04 -13.84
N ASP A 14 12.16 -1.86 -13.87
CA ASP A 14 11.64 -1.12 -12.70
C ASP A 14 10.61 -1.93 -11.90
N VAL A 15 9.64 -2.57 -12.58
CA VAL A 15 8.63 -3.42 -11.94
C VAL A 15 9.28 -4.65 -11.31
N LYS A 16 10.25 -5.27 -12.00
CA LYS A 16 10.97 -6.43 -11.46
C LYS A 16 11.73 -6.03 -10.20
N LEU A 17 12.54 -4.98 -10.25
CA LEU A 17 13.30 -4.49 -9.09
C LEU A 17 12.39 -4.11 -7.91
N ALA A 18 11.25 -3.45 -8.17
CA ALA A 18 10.29 -3.10 -7.14
C ALA A 18 9.64 -4.34 -6.49
N LEU A 19 9.31 -5.37 -7.28
CA LEU A 19 8.84 -6.66 -6.77
C LEU A 19 9.91 -7.38 -5.96
N GLU A 20 11.16 -7.35 -6.41
CA GLU A 20 12.27 -7.96 -5.67
C GLU A 20 12.47 -7.27 -4.31
N ALA A 21 12.43 -5.94 -4.27
CA ALA A 21 12.60 -5.14 -3.06
C ALA A 21 11.46 -5.34 -2.05
N ASN A 22 10.22 -5.44 -2.53
CA ASN A 22 9.04 -5.47 -1.66
C ASN A 22 8.49 -6.87 -1.38
N PHE A 23 8.88 -7.90 -2.14
CA PHE A 23 8.41 -9.28 -1.98
C PHE A 23 9.53 -10.35 -1.97
N GLY A 24 10.80 -9.93 -1.89
CA GLY A 24 11.93 -10.82 -1.61
C GLY A 24 12.43 -11.63 -2.81
N GLY A 25 12.45 -11.03 -4.01
CA GLY A 25 13.04 -11.67 -5.20
C GLY A 25 12.15 -12.70 -5.91
N VAL A 26 10.85 -12.75 -5.61
CA VAL A 26 10.04 -13.91 -5.99
C VAL A 26 9.59 -13.86 -7.44
N ASN A 27 10.44 -14.42 -8.31
CA ASN A 27 10.13 -14.74 -9.69
C ASN A 27 9.41 -16.09 -9.78
N LYS A 28 8.17 -16.13 -9.29
CA LYS A 28 7.24 -17.23 -9.58
C LYS A 28 6.04 -16.61 -10.26
N GLU A 29 5.75 -17.03 -11.49
CA GLU A 29 4.65 -16.52 -12.32
C GLU A 29 3.34 -16.40 -11.52
N ILE A 30 3.04 -17.40 -10.70
CA ILE A 30 1.88 -17.44 -9.79
C ILE A 30 1.81 -16.22 -8.86
N LEU A 31 2.95 -15.78 -8.30
CA LEU A 31 2.97 -14.61 -7.43
C LEU A 31 2.76 -13.33 -8.23
N ALA A 32 3.40 -13.21 -9.39
CA ALA A 32 3.22 -12.06 -10.27
C ALA A 32 1.75 -11.94 -10.73
N ASP A 33 1.11 -13.07 -11.07
CA ASP A 33 -0.30 -13.14 -11.41
C ASP A 33 -1.19 -12.75 -10.23
N PHE A 34 -0.88 -13.25 -9.03
CA PHE A 34 -1.59 -12.89 -7.81
C PHE A 34 -1.51 -11.38 -7.52
N LEU A 35 -0.31 -10.81 -7.59
CA LEU A 35 -0.10 -9.37 -7.38
C LEU A 35 -0.79 -8.55 -8.47
N SER A 36 -0.71 -8.96 -9.73
CA SER A 36 -1.40 -8.30 -10.84
C SER A 36 -2.92 -8.31 -10.64
N TRP A 37 -3.48 -9.46 -10.27
CA TRP A 37 -4.90 -9.60 -9.96
C TRP A 37 -5.29 -8.71 -8.77
N LEU A 38 -4.51 -8.75 -7.69
CA LEU A 38 -4.79 -7.97 -6.48
C LEU A 38 -4.76 -6.47 -6.79
N MET A 39 -3.75 -5.97 -7.51
CA MET A 39 -3.66 -4.56 -7.90
C MET A 39 -4.85 -4.12 -8.77
N LYS A 40 -5.32 -4.98 -9.69
CA LYS A 40 -6.53 -4.71 -10.48
C LYS A 40 -7.78 -4.66 -9.61
N TYR A 41 -7.93 -5.61 -8.69
CA TYR A 41 -9.02 -5.63 -7.73
C TYR A 41 -9.02 -4.37 -6.85
N MET A 42 -7.85 -3.95 -6.36
CA MET A 42 -7.68 -2.74 -5.56
C MET A 42 -8.08 -1.49 -6.35
N LYS A 43 -7.59 -1.33 -7.58
CA LYS A 43 -7.95 -0.22 -8.47
C LYS A 43 -9.46 -0.11 -8.68
N PHE A 44 -10.14 -1.24 -8.88
CA PHE A 44 -11.59 -1.24 -9.07
C PHE A 44 -12.33 -0.91 -7.77
N SER A 45 -11.93 -1.56 -6.66
CA SER A 45 -12.58 -1.40 -5.37
C SER A 45 -12.36 -0.01 -4.76
N SER A 46 -11.27 0.67 -5.12
CA SER A 46 -10.97 2.02 -4.65
C SER A 46 -11.48 3.15 -5.54
N ALA A 47 -12.15 2.86 -6.67
CA ALA A 47 -12.60 3.88 -7.62
C ALA A 47 -13.57 4.90 -7.00
N ASP A 48 -14.44 4.45 -6.08
CA ASP A 48 -15.40 5.29 -5.34
C ASP A 48 -14.98 5.54 -3.88
N CYS A 49 -13.67 5.47 -3.59
CA CYS A 49 -13.20 5.55 -2.22
C CYS A 49 -13.53 6.89 -1.56
N ASN A 50 -14.37 6.83 -0.54
CA ASN A 50 -14.58 7.91 0.40
C ASN A 50 -13.63 7.73 1.60
N TYR A 51 -13.11 8.84 2.10
CA TYR A 51 -12.45 8.93 3.39
C TYR A 51 -13.23 9.90 4.27
N ILE A 52 -13.15 9.71 5.58
CA ILE A 52 -13.75 10.61 6.56
C ILE A 52 -12.63 11.37 7.25
N ASN A 53 -12.71 12.70 7.25
CA ASN A 53 -11.79 13.53 8.03
C ASN A 53 -12.13 13.41 9.52
N GLN A 54 -11.12 13.17 10.35
CA GLN A 54 -11.28 12.96 11.78
C GLN A 54 -10.27 13.79 12.56
N PRO A 55 -10.71 14.62 13.52
CA PRO A 55 -9.80 15.43 14.34
C PRO A 55 -8.86 14.58 15.20
N GLU A 56 -7.67 15.11 15.49
CA GLU A 56 -6.76 14.59 16.51
C GLU A 56 -7.48 14.42 17.85
N GLY A 57 -7.19 13.33 18.55
CA GLY A 57 -7.78 12.97 19.83
C GLY A 57 -9.11 12.19 19.72
N GLN A 58 -9.63 11.96 18.52
CA GLN A 58 -10.78 11.08 18.29
C GLN A 58 -10.34 9.71 17.77
N GLY A 59 -10.98 8.64 18.22
CA GLY A 59 -10.71 7.27 17.74
C GLY A 59 -9.23 6.91 17.78
N ASN A 60 -8.69 6.40 16.67
CA ASN A 60 -7.26 6.09 16.54
C ASN A 60 -6.42 7.25 15.95
N CYS A 61 -6.99 8.46 15.80
CA CYS A 61 -6.23 9.65 15.43
C CYS A 61 -5.49 10.21 16.64
N VAL A 62 -4.42 9.51 17.03
CA VAL A 62 -3.47 9.97 18.05
C VAL A 62 -2.37 10.81 17.41
N THR A 63 -1.50 11.41 18.23
CA THR A 63 -0.54 12.46 17.84
C THR A 63 0.35 12.16 16.63
N LEU A 64 0.60 10.90 16.28
CA LEU A 64 1.43 10.52 15.13
C LEU A 64 0.69 9.71 14.06
N THR A 65 -0.63 9.51 14.21
CA THR A 65 -1.42 8.79 13.21
C THR A 65 -1.78 9.72 12.07
N ASN A 66 -1.42 9.33 10.84
CA ASN A 66 -1.82 10.06 9.64
C ASN A 66 -3.19 9.59 9.14
N ALA A 67 -3.41 8.30 9.06
CA ALA A 67 -4.69 7.71 8.73
C ALA A 67 -4.83 6.37 9.47
N TRP A 68 -6.03 5.85 9.51
CA TRP A 68 -6.29 4.50 10.00
C TRP A 68 -7.58 3.95 9.40
N THR A 69 -7.69 2.62 9.40
CA THR A 69 -8.93 1.94 9.08
C THR A 69 -9.07 0.62 9.84
N PHE A 70 -10.30 0.11 9.88
CA PHE A 70 -10.55 -1.30 10.14
C PHE A 70 -10.94 -2.00 8.84
N PRO A 71 -10.71 -3.32 8.71
CA PRO A 71 -11.16 -4.07 7.54
C PRO A 71 -12.64 -3.80 7.23
N LEU A 72 -12.94 -3.50 5.96
CA LEU A 72 -14.28 -3.16 5.45
C LEU A 72 -14.90 -1.82 5.90
N PHE A 73 -14.21 -1.02 6.72
CA PHE A 73 -14.66 0.33 7.10
C PHE A 73 -13.99 1.40 6.23
N ASP A 74 -14.60 2.59 6.16
CA ASP A 74 -14.00 3.71 5.43
C ASP A 74 -12.73 4.22 6.12
N VAL A 75 -11.78 4.65 5.32
CA VAL A 75 -10.52 5.22 5.81
C VAL A 75 -10.80 6.50 6.58
N ARG A 76 -10.18 6.64 7.75
CA ARG A 76 -10.18 7.88 8.54
C ARG A 76 -8.86 8.59 8.32
N VAL A 77 -8.90 9.81 7.79
CA VAL A 77 -7.72 10.67 7.68
C VAL A 77 -7.67 11.59 8.89
N CYS A 78 -6.51 11.68 9.55
CA CYS A 78 -6.36 12.38 10.82
C CYS A 78 -5.92 13.83 10.61
N ASP A 79 -6.73 14.76 11.08
CA ASP A 79 -6.49 16.21 11.03
C ASP A 79 -5.80 16.68 12.32
N PRO A 80 -4.63 17.36 12.26
CA PRO A 80 -4.00 17.91 11.06
C PRO A 80 -2.91 17.05 10.44
N ASN A 81 -2.53 15.93 11.07
CA ASN A 81 -1.38 15.12 10.68
C ASN A 81 -1.33 14.77 9.19
N TYR A 82 -2.40 14.19 8.63
CA TYR A 82 -2.49 13.83 7.21
C TYR A 82 -2.38 15.05 6.29
N TRP A 83 -3.04 16.14 6.66
CA TRP A 83 -3.12 17.35 5.83
C TRP A 83 -1.86 18.20 5.89
N ASN A 84 -1.06 18.06 6.94
CA ASN A 84 0.24 18.70 7.08
C ASN A 84 1.33 18.04 6.21
N ILE A 85 1.07 16.85 5.65
CA ILE A 85 1.98 16.18 4.71
C ILE A 85 2.01 16.97 3.40
N GLN A 86 3.15 17.58 3.12
CA GLN A 86 3.33 18.45 1.94
C GLN A 86 3.35 17.66 0.63
N GLU A 87 4.01 16.48 0.64
CA GLU A 87 4.20 15.66 -0.55
C GLU A 87 2.92 14.91 -0.93
N PRO A 88 2.28 15.20 -2.09
CA PRO A 88 1.06 14.50 -2.52
C PRO A 88 1.24 13.00 -2.71
N GLU A 89 2.43 12.56 -3.12
CA GLU A 89 2.75 11.15 -3.32
C GLU A 89 2.79 10.40 -1.98
N GLU A 90 3.28 11.05 -0.92
CA GLU A 90 3.27 10.49 0.44
C GLU A 90 1.84 10.35 0.98
N ARG A 91 1.02 11.39 0.78
CA ARG A 91 -0.43 11.33 1.10
C ARG A 91 -1.15 10.22 0.35
N SER A 92 -0.80 10.01 -0.91
CA SER A 92 -1.37 8.95 -1.75
C SER A 92 -0.92 7.57 -1.29
N ARG A 93 0.37 7.41 -0.94
CA ARG A 93 0.92 6.18 -0.39
C ARG A 93 0.21 5.76 0.89
N ILE A 94 -0.05 6.69 1.79
CA ILE A 94 -0.81 6.44 3.02
C ILE A 94 -2.24 5.97 2.70
N LEU A 95 -2.95 6.60 1.76
CA LEU A 95 -4.30 6.12 1.38
C LEU A 95 -4.27 4.71 0.77
N ILE A 96 -3.26 4.42 -0.05
CA ILE A 96 -3.11 3.08 -0.63
C ILE A 96 -2.86 2.06 0.47
N HIS A 97 -1.98 2.35 1.43
CA HIS A 97 -1.74 1.53 2.62
C HIS A 97 -3.06 1.20 3.34
N GLU A 98 -3.86 2.21 3.65
CA GLU A 98 -5.15 2.02 4.31
C GLU A 98 -6.15 1.23 3.46
N TRP A 99 -6.16 1.40 2.14
CA TRP A 99 -7.01 0.60 1.27
C TRP A 99 -6.66 -0.88 1.31
N PHE A 100 -5.38 -1.24 1.42
CA PHE A 100 -4.99 -2.65 1.56
C PHE A 100 -5.53 -3.27 2.86
N HIS A 101 -5.61 -2.52 3.96
CA HIS A 101 -6.32 -3.00 5.15
C HIS A 101 -7.82 -3.17 4.88
N LYS A 102 -8.45 -2.20 4.20
CA LYS A 102 -9.90 -2.23 3.93
C LYS A 102 -10.32 -3.40 3.04
N TYR A 103 -9.63 -3.59 1.92
CA TYR A 103 -10.07 -4.48 0.84
C TYR A 103 -9.33 -5.81 0.77
N TYR A 104 -8.12 -5.89 1.34
CA TYR A 104 -7.29 -7.09 1.33
C TYR A 104 -6.96 -7.60 2.75
N ILE A 105 -7.35 -6.88 3.80
CA ILE A 105 -7.16 -7.29 5.20
C ILE A 105 -5.67 -7.51 5.53
N SER A 106 -4.80 -6.68 4.94
CA SER A 106 -3.39 -6.63 5.30
C SER A 106 -3.21 -6.14 6.75
N GLN A 107 -1.98 -6.25 7.25
CA GLN A 107 -1.58 -5.95 8.62
C GLN A 107 -0.44 -4.92 8.62
N ASP A 108 -0.18 -4.32 9.78
CA ASP A 108 0.95 -3.42 10.03
C ASP A 108 2.09 -4.17 10.71
N TRP A 109 2.83 -4.98 9.94
CA TRP A 109 3.97 -5.71 10.49
C TRP A 109 5.17 -4.81 10.68
N GLU A 110 5.55 -4.05 9.65
CA GLU A 110 6.60 -3.04 9.69
C GLU A 110 6.32 -1.97 8.62
N TYR A 111 6.72 -0.73 8.90
CA TYR A 111 6.66 0.40 7.96
C TYR A 111 7.97 0.51 7.17
N ASN A 112 7.94 0.98 5.93
CA ASN A 112 9.09 1.02 5.03
C ASN A 112 10.27 1.88 5.50
N HIS A 113 10.04 2.81 6.42
CA HIS A 113 11.07 3.62 7.06
C HIS A 113 11.70 2.92 8.28
N SER A 114 11.15 1.78 8.72
CA SER A 114 11.71 0.94 9.78
C SER A 114 12.88 0.11 9.24
N ASP A 115 13.97 0.05 9.99
CA ASP A 115 15.11 -0.82 9.66
C ASP A 115 14.73 -2.29 9.52
N LYS A 116 13.65 -2.72 10.19
CA LYS A 116 13.16 -4.11 10.20
C LYS A 116 12.28 -4.46 9.00
N TYR A 117 11.86 -3.47 8.23
CA TYR A 117 11.01 -3.70 7.06
C TYR A 117 11.67 -4.61 6.02
N LYS A 118 12.97 -4.42 5.79
CA LYS A 118 13.77 -5.27 4.90
C LYS A 118 13.96 -6.69 5.42
N ASP A 119 13.75 -6.91 6.72
CA ASP A 119 13.89 -8.21 7.39
C ASP A 119 12.57 -9.01 7.38
N LEU A 120 11.49 -8.45 6.83
CA LEU A 120 10.24 -9.18 6.63
C LEU A 120 10.46 -10.33 5.65
N SER A 121 9.95 -11.51 5.99
CA SER A 121 9.87 -12.62 5.03
C SER A 121 8.85 -12.29 3.94
N THR A 122 8.98 -12.90 2.75
CA THR A 122 8.00 -12.78 1.66
C THR A 122 6.57 -12.97 2.14
N LEU A 123 6.32 -13.98 3.01
CA LEU A 123 4.97 -14.22 3.51
C LEU A 123 4.45 -13.04 4.35
N LYS A 124 5.30 -12.43 5.19
CA LYS A 124 4.92 -11.25 5.95
C LYS A 124 4.72 -10.05 5.04
N GLN A 125 5.58 -9.85 4.04
CA GLN A 125 5.42 -8.79 3.03
C GLN A 125 4.09 -8.93 2.28
N LEU A 126 3.67 -10.17 1.96
CA LEU A 126 2.38 -10.43 1.31
C LEU A 126 1.15 -10.13 2.17
N ILE A 127 1.31 -9.96 3.47
CA ILE A 127 0.22 -9.56 4.35
C ILE A 127 0.52 -8.22 5.04
N ASN A 128 1.51 -7.48 4.57
CA ASN A 128 1.90 -6.17 5.11
C ASN A 128 1.38 -5.06 4.19
N ALA A 129 0.58 -4.13 4.72
CA ALA A 129 -0.02 -3.05 3.92
C ALA A 129 1.04 -2.19 3.23
N ASP A 130 2.10 -1.88 3.97
CA ASP A 130 3.15 -0.98 3.52
C ASP A 130 4.02 -1.56 2.39
N SER A 131 4.07 -2.89 2.28
CA SER A 131 4.71 -3.60 1.16
C SER A 131 4.01 -3.37 -0.16
N PHE A 132 2.69 -3.29 -0.15
CA PHE A 132 1.93 -2.96 -1.35
C PHE A 132 1.94 -1.46 -1.64
N ALA A 133 1.82 -0.61 -0.61
CA ALA A 133 1.86 0.84 -0.79
C ALA A 133 3.20 1.30 -1.37
N THR A 134 4.30 0.72 -0.89
CA THR A 134 5.65 0.98 -1.40
C THR A 134 5.82 0.46 -2.83
N LEU A 135 5.33 -0.76 -3.14
CA LEU A 135 5.34 -1.27 -4.51
C LEU A 135 4.62 -0.34 -5.50
N VAL A 136 3.43 0.16 -5.15
CA VAL A 136 2.67 1.07 -6.03
C VAL A 136 3.43 2.40 -6.20
N TYR A 137 4.01 2.91 -5.13
CA TYR A 137 4.81 4.14 -5.15
C TYR A 137 6.04 4.00 -6.06
N ASP A 138 6.78 2.89 -5.94
CA ASP A 138 7.99 2.63 -6.72
C ASP A 138 7.70 2.47 -8.22
N ILE A 139 6.54 1.89 -8.59
CA ILE A 139 6.14 1.69 -9.99
C ILE A 139 5.58 2.96 -10.64
N CYS A 140 4.97 3.84 -9.84
CA CYS A 140 4.26 5.03 -10.34
C CYS A 140 5.08 6.32 -10.30
N LYS A 141 6.27 6.30 -9.71
CA LYS A 141 7.30 7.34 -9.88
C LYS A 141 7.93 7.29 -11.27
#